data_AF-A0A9E1MLN8-F1
#
_entry.id   AF-A0A9E1MLN8-F1
#
_cell.length_a   1.000
_cell.length_b   1.000
_cell.length_c   1.000
_cell.angle_alpha   90.00
_cell.angle_beta   90.00
_cell.angle_gamma   90.00
#
_symmetry.space_group_name_H-M   'P 1'
#
loop_
_entity.id
_entity.type
_entity.pdbx_description
1 polymer ?
#
loop_
_entity_poly.entity_id
_entity_poly.type
_entity_poly.pdbx_seq_one_letter_code
_entity_poly.pdbx_strand_id
1 'polypeptide(L)' 'MMAMLYASKICMEASNPKTGKAWAFADVPAKLKQQVADILVNECGLPELVPVEFGGTAEVTA' A
#
# COMPACT_ATOMS: atom_id res chain seq x y z
N MET A 1 -7.19 0.81 12.88
CA MET A 1 -6.12 -0.14 13.29
C MET A 1 -5.70 -1.14 12.21
N MET A 2 -6.57 -1.60 11.29
CA MET A 2 -6.17 -2.60 10.27
C MET A 2 -5.40 -2.04 9.06
N ALA A 3 -5.63 -0.79 8.65
CA ALA A 3 -4.91 -0.18 7.51
C ALA A 3 -3.40 -0.02 7.78
N MET A 4 -3.04 0.34 9.01
CA MET A 4 -1.63 0.49 9.41
C MET A 4 -0.85 -0.82 9.28
N LEU A 5 -1.47 -1.96 9.61
CA LEU A 5 -0.83 -3.28 9.46
C LEU A 5 -0.58 -3.63 7.99
N TYR A 6 -1.46 -3.23 7.08
CA TYR A 6 -1.25 -3.42 5.65
C TYR A 6 -0.13 -2.52 5.13
N ALA A 7 -0.13 -1.23 5.51
CA ALA A 7 0.94 -0.30 5.17
C ALA A 7 2.30 -0.82 5.64
N SER A 8 2.44 -1.24 6.91
CA SER A 8 3.67 -1.83 7.42
C SER A 8 4.05 -3.14 6.72
N LYS A 9 3.08 -3.98 6.33
CA LYS A 9 3.37 -5.21 5.56
C LYS A 9 3.91 -4.92 4.17
N ILE A 10 3.39 -3.90 3.49
CA ILE A 10 3.88 -3.44 2.19
C ILE A 10 5.28 -2.83 2.35
N CYS A 11 5.45 -1.96 3.37
CA CYS A 11 6.69 -1.25 3.67
C CYS A 11 7.81 -2.22 4.11
N MET A 12 7.49 -3.34 4.78
CA MET A 12 8.43 -4.41 5.17
C MET A 12 8.49 -5.57 4.16
N GLU A 13 7.87 -5.44 2.98
CA GLU A 13 7.81 -6.48 1.94
C GLU A 13 7.41 -7.87 2.47
N ALA A 14 6.49 -7.89 3.45
CA ALA A 14 6.08 -9.13 4.09
C ALA A 14 5.42 -10.05 3.05
N SER A 15 5.69 -11.35 3.13
CA SER A 15 5.06 -12.32 2.23
C SER A 15 3.56 -12.45 2.54
N ASN A 16 2.74 -12.29 1.51
CA ASN A 16 1.32 -12.61 1.56
C ASN A 16 1.15 -14.13 1.53
N PRO A 17 0.65 -14.77 2.60
CA PRO A 17 0.51 -16.21 2.67
C PRO A 17 -0.51 -16.78 1.66
N LYS A 18 -1.34 -15.93 1.05
CA LYS A 18 -2.28 -16.35 0.00
C LYS A 18 -1.64 -16.42 -1.39
N THR A 19 -0.71 -15.52 -1.70
CA THR A 19 -0.11 -15.41 -3.05
C THR A 19 1.35 -15.86 -3.08
N GLY A 20 1.99 -16.00 -1.93
CA GLY A 20 3.41 -16.34 -1.79
C GLY A 20 4.36 -15.21 -2.20
N LYS A 21 3.84 -13.99 -2.47
CA LYS A 21 4.60 -12.82 -2.92
C LYS A 21 4.54 -11.70 -1.89
N ALA A 22 5.40 -10.70 -2.00
CA ALA A 22 5.35 -9.51 -1.14
C ALA A 22 3.96 -8.84 -1.22
N TRP A 23 3.47 -8.36 -0.08
CA TRP A 23 2.24 -7.58 0.00
C TRP A 23 2.35 -6.35 -0.91
N ALA A 24 1.47 -6.25 -1.90
CA ALA A 24 1.39 -5.08 -2.77
C ALA A 24 0.17 -4.23 -2.43
N PHE A 25 0.20 -2.96 -2.86
CA PHE A 25 -0.96 -2.07 -2.74
C PHE A 25 -2.21 -2.63 -3.47
N ALA A 26 -2.01 -3.47 -4.49
CA ALA A 26 -3.08 -4.17 -5.18
C ALA A 26 -3.82 -5.20 -4.31
N ASP A 27 -3.13 -5.83 -3.35
CA ASP A 27 -3.72 -6.82 -2.42
C ASP A 27 -4.57 -6.16 -1.31
N VAL A 28 -4.50 -4.83 -1.18
CA VAL A 28 -5.28 -4.08 -0.19
C VAL A 28 -6.75 -4.02 -0.65
N PRO A 29 -7.72 -4.33 0.24
CA PRO A 29 -9.14 -4.18 -0.07
C PRO A 29 -9.48 -2.74 -0.44
N ALA A 30 -10.34 -2.53 -1.44
CA ALA A 30 -10.71 -1.18 -1.91
C ALA A 30 -11.20 -0.24 -0.79
N LYS A 31 -11.93 -0.78 0.20
CA LYS A 31 -12.40 -0.03 1.39
C LYS A 31 -11.26 0.50 2.28
N LEU A 32 -10.09 -0.12 2.24
CA LEU A 32 -8.91 0.21 3.03
C LEU A 32 -7.81 0.88 2.21
N LYS A 33 -7.83 0.79 0.87
CA LYS A 33 -6.81 1.39 -0.02
C LYS A 33 -6.54 2.85 0.29
N GLN A 34 -7.59 3.63 0.52
CA GLN A 34 -7.43 5.06 0.83
C GLN A 34 -6.78 5.30 2.20
N GLN A 35 -7.12 4.51 3.22
CA GLN A 35 -6.45 4.59 4.53
C GLN A 35 -5.01 4.07 4.47
N VAL A 36 -4.75 3.01 3.70
CA VAL A 36 -3.40 2.44 3.54
C VAL A 36 -2.51 3.39 2.74
N ALA A 37 -3.06 4.05 1.72
CA ALA A 37 -2.38 5.08 0.95
C ALA A 37 -1.99 6.26 1.84
N ASP A 38 -2.93 6.79 2.62
CA ASP A 38 -2.67 7.91 3.52
C ASP A 38 -1.55 7.57 4.52
N ILE A 39 -1.54 6.35 5.07
CA ILE A 39 -0.47 5.90 5.97
C ILE A 39 0.85 5.68 5.22
N LEU A 40 0.84 5.10 4.01
CA LEU A 40 2.07 4.92 3.23
C LEU A 40 2.69 6.26 2.82
N VAL A 41 1.87 7.25 2.49
CA VAL A 41 2.31 8.59 2.07
C VAL A 41 2.72 9.44 3.27
N ASN A 42 1.86 9.58 4.29
CA ASN A 42 2.08 10.49 5.41
C ASN A 42 2.92 9.89 6.55
N GLU A 43 2.85 8.58 6.79
CA GLU A 43 3.57 7.91 7.89
C GLU A 43 4.79 7.09 7.43
N CYS A 44 4.67 6.22 6.41
CA CYS A 44 5.84 5.49 5.89
C CYS A 44 6.71 6.36 4.95
N GLY A 45 6.19 7.48 4.44
CA GLY A 45 6.94 8.34 3.51
C GLY A 45 7.28 7.68 2.17
N LEU A 46 6.51 6.67 1.75
CA LEU A 46 6.69 5.92 0.51
C LEU A 46 5.50 6.15 -0.44
N PRO A 47 5.30 7.37 -0.95
CA PRO A 47 4.25 7.66 -1.92
C PRO A 47 4.46 6.90 -3.24
N GLU A 48 5.69 6.47 -3.54
CA GLU A 48 6.07 5.77 -4.77
C GLU A 48 5.47 4.37 -4.91
N LEU A 49 4.96 3.81 -3.82
CA LEU A 49 4.28 2.51 -3.80
C LEU A 49 2.76 2.61 -3.95
N VAL A 50 2.24 3.84 -3.98
CA VAL A 50 0.81 4.14 -3.97
C VAL A 50 0.43 4.85 -5.28
N PRO A 51 -0.61 4.39 -6.00
CA PRO A 51 -1.07 5.05 -7.22
C PRO A 51 -1.49 6.49 -6.96
N VAL A 52 -1.30 7.36 -7.97
CA VAL A 52 -1.72 8.77 -7.93
C VAL A 52 -3.20 8.96 -7.57
N GLU A 53 -4.08 8.03 -7.98
CA GLU A 53 -5.51 8.04 -7.63
C GLU A 53 -5.78 7.99 -6.12
N PHE A 54 -4.85 7.46 -5.32
CA PHE A 54 -4.99 7.35 -3.87
C PHE A 54 -4.13 8.39 -3.12
N GLY A 55 -3.52 9.35 -3.82
CA GLY A 55 -2.67 10.39 -3.23
C GLY A 55 -1.18 10.04 -3.14
N GLY A 56 -0.75 8.95 -3.79
CA GLY A 56 0.66 8.62 -3.95
C GLY A 56 1.29 9.22 -5.21
N THR A 57 2.51 8.79 -5.49
CA THR A 57 3.30 9.22 -6.66
C THR A 57 3.66 8.06 -7.58
N ALA A 58 3.14 6.85 -7.35
CA ALA A 58 3.32 5.76 -8.29
C ALA A 58 2.60 6.11 -9.60
N GLU A 59 3.37 6.56 -10.60
CA GLU A 59 2.88 6.86 -11.93
C GLU A 59 2.29 5.59 -12.53
N VAL A 60 0.99 5.63 -12.84
CA VAL A 60 0.39 4.67 -13.77
C VAL A 60 0.87 5.10 -15.16
N THR A 61 2.13 4.84 -15.48
CA THR A 61 2.64 5.06 -16.83
C THR A 61 1.94 4.05 -17.73
N ALA A 62 0.99 4.56 -18.52
CA ALA A 62 0.24 3.85 -19.55
C ALA A 62 1.14 3.33 -20.68
#